data_AF-A0A9P8F6T1-F1
#
_entry.id   AF-A0A9P8F6T1-F1
#
_cell.length_a   1.000
_cell.length_b   1.000
_cell.length_c   1.000
_cell.angle_alpha   90.00
_cell.angle_beta   90.00
_cell.angle_gamma   90.00
#
_symmetry.space_group_name_H-M   'P 1'
#
loop_
_entity.id
_entity.type
_entity.pdbx_description
1 polymer ?
#
loop_
_entity_poly.entity_id
_entity_poly.type
_entity_poly.pdbx_seq_one_letter_code
_entity_poly.pdbx_strand_id
1 'polypeptide(L)'
;MSEGRLKADKDYTTEVDKVIPEAQDLAKSNVQGAIEKLLALEKQTRQASDLPSTSRLIVAIVTICKEAKDWPLLNEQIQLLSKKHGQLKQAITKMVQVSMDFIDDTPNLETKLSLIETLRTVTEGKIFVEVERARVTRILSNIKKSQGDITAATD
;
A
#
# COMPACT_ATOMS: atom_id res chain seq x y z
N MET A 1 18.62 -27.41 12.78
CA MET A 1 17.70 -26.31 13.14
C MET A 1 16.33 -26.74 12.62
N SER A 2 15.59 -27.43 13.47
CA SER A 2 14.47 -28.31 13.10
C SER A 2 13.31 -27.56 12.47
N GLU A 3 12.80 -28.16 11.40
CA GLU A 3 11.60 -27.84 10.64
C GLU A 3 10.34 -27.69 11.51
N GLY A 4 9.33 -27.04 10.93
CA GLY A 4 7.98 -27.56 11.02
C GLY A 4 7.16 -27.14 12.23
N ARG A 5 6.86 -25.84 12.32
CA ARG A 5 5.52 -25.45 12.78
C ARG A 5 4.90 -24.62 11.66
N LEU A 6 4.28 -25.30 10.71
CA LEU A 6 3.04 -24.81 10.11
C LEU A 6 2.09 -24.58 11.28
N LYS A 7 2.22 -23.43 11.94
CA LYS A 7 1.28 -23.00 12.98
C LYS A 7 -0.05 -22.93 12.26
N ALA A 8 -1.04 -23.68 12.76
CA ALA A 8 -2.42 -23.69 12.28
C ALA A 8 -2.83 -22.32 11.77
N ASP A 9 -3.51 -22.26 10.62
CA ASP A 9 -4.09 -21.06 10.01
C ASP A 9 -4.78 -20.23 11.09
N LYS A 10 -4.02 -19.36 11.75
CA LYS A 10 -4.49 -18.63 12.91
C LYS A 10 -5.25 -17.47 12.30
N ASP A 11 -6.57 -17.59 12.35
CA ASP A 11 -7.44 -16.54 11.88
C ASP A 11 -7.29 -15.31 12.79
N TYR A 12 -6.71 -14.25 12.23
CA TYR A 12 -6.55 -12.98 12.93
C TYR A 12 -7.71 -12.03 12.67
N THR A 13 -8.75 -12.44 11.92
CA THR A 13 -9.86 -11.56 11.50
C THR A 13 -10.48 -10.84 12.70
N THR A 14 -10.73 -11.54 13.81
CA THR A 14 -11.32 -10.92 15.01
C THR A 14 -10.39 -9.92 15.71
N GLU A 15 -9.07 -10.12 15.62
CA GLU A 15 -8.08 -9.18 16.17
C GLU A 15 -8.00 -7.95 15.26
N VAL A 16 -7.97 -8.16 13.94
CA VAL A 16 -7.97 -7.11 12.92
C VAL A 16 -9.22 -6.23 12.99
N ASP A 17 -10.40 -6.83 13.17
CA ASP A 17 -11.67 -6.09 13.30
C ASP A 17 -11.71 -5.15 14.50
N LYS A 18 -10.93 -5.44 15.55
CA LYS A 18 -10.80 -4.56 16.72
C LYS A 18 -9.67 -3.55 16.54
N VAL A 19 -8.53 -3.98 16.02
CA VAL A 19 -7.33 -3.14 15.94
C VAL A 19 -7.45 -2.07 14.85
N ILE A 20 -8.12 -2.35 13.72
CA ILE A 20 -8.32 -1.34 12.66
C ILE A 20 -9.04 -0.09 13.18
N PRO A 21 -10.24 -0.18 13.79
CA PRO A 21 -10.93 1.02 14.27
C PRO A 21 -10.16 1.70 15.41
N GLU A 22 -9.53 0.94 16.31
CA GLU A 22 -8.66 1.52 17.35
C GLU A 22 -7.47 2.30 16.75
N ALA A 23 -6.88 1.79 15.68
CA ALA A 23 -5.80 2.46 14.97
C ALA A 23 -6.30 3.69 14.21
N GLN A 24 -7.49 3.65 13.61
CA GLN A 24 -8.12 4.81 12.97
C GLN A 24 -8.42 5.92 13.97
N ASP A 25 -8.93 5.58 15.15
CA ASP A 25 -9.15 6.55 16.22
C ASP A 25 -7.84 7.11 16.76
N LEU A 26 -6.82 6.27 16.92
CA LEU A 26 -5.49 6.70 17.35
C LEU A 26 -4.80 7.56 16.28
N ALA A 27 -5.05 7.31 14.99
CA ALA A 27 -4.49 8.10 13.89
C ALA A 27 -4.94 9.57 13.92
N LYS A 28 -6.08 9.89 14.54
CA LYS A 28 -6.53 11.28 14.72
C LYS A 28 -5.59 12.11 15.61
N SER A 29 -4.86 11.46 16.53
CA SER A 29 -3.92 12.11 17.44
C SER A 29 -2.46 11.75 17.17
N ASN A 30 -2.19 10.52 16.74
CA ASN A 30 -0.84 10.02 16.45
C ASN A 30 -0.86 9.00 15.29
N VAL A 31 -0.63 9.50 14.07
CA VAL A 31 -0.59 8.68 12.85
C VAL A 31 0.52 7.61 12.90
N GLN A 32 1.72 7.97 13.38
CA GLN A 32 2.85 7.05 13.44
C GLN A 32 2.58 5.89 14.40
N GLY A 33 2.05 6.17 15.60
CA GLY A 33 1.68 5.14 16.56
C GLY A 33 0.59 4.19 16.05
N ALA A 34 -0.35 4.69 15.25
CA ALA A 34 -1.39 3.87 14.62
C ALA A 34 -0.78 2.91 13.60
N ILE A 35 0.13 3.41 12.75
CA ILE A 35 0.83 2.60 11.76
C ILE A 35 1.70 1.54 12.43
N GLU A 36 2.45 1.87 13.48
CA GLU A 36 3.27 0.90 14.22
C GLU A 36 2.43 -0.24 14.81
N LYS A 37 1.27 0.08 15.39
CA LYS A 37 0.33 -0.91 15.92
C LYS A 37 -0.17 -1.85 14.82
N LEU A 38 -0.53 -1.32 13.65
CA LEU A 38 -0.96 -2.12 12.50
C LEU A 38 0.18 -2.95 11.91
N LEU A 39 1.40 -2.42 11.82
CA LEU A 39 2.59 -3.14 11.34
C LEU A 39 2.98 -4.31 12.26
N ALA A 40 2.78 -4.16 13.58
CA ALA A 40 3.03 -5.24 14.53
C ALA A 40 2.08 -6.42 14.30
N LEU A 41 0.80 -6.15 14.04
CA LEU A 41 -0.18 -7.18 13.72
C LEU A 41 0.04 -7.75 12.31
N GLU A 42 0.34 -6.90 11.32
CA GLU A 42 0.64 -7.31 9.94
C GLU A 42 1.79 -8.31 9.89
N LYS A 43 2.83 -8.11 10.71
CA LYS A 43 3.94 -9.06 10.80
C LYS A 43 3.46 -10.45 11.24
N GLN A 44 2.51 -10.53 12.18
CA GLN A 44 1.97 -11.79 12.68
C GLN A 44 1.07 -12.46 11.64
N THR A 45 0.16 -11.69 11.02
CA THR A 45 -0.76 -12.21 10.00
C THR A 45 0.00 -12.68 8.75
N ARG A 46 1.05 -11.96 8.36
CA ARG A 46 1.95 -12.35 7.27
C ARG A 46 2.69 -13.65 7.58
N GLN A 47 3.22 -13.80 8.80
CA GLN A 47 3.88 -15.04 9.23
C GLN A 47 2.91 -16.23 9.31
N ALA A 48 1.64 -15.97 9.60
CA ALA A 48 0.57 -16.95 9.58
C ALA A 48 -0.03 -17.20 8.19
N SER A 49 0.45 -16.51 7.15
CA SER A 49 -0.11 -16.57 5.78
C SER A 49 -1.61 -16.24 5.69
N ASP A 50 -2.15 -15.50 6.66
CA ASP A 50 -3.55 -15.04 6.68
C ASP A 50 -3.71 -13.88 5.71
N LEU A 51 -4.06 -14.21 4.47
CA LEU A 51 -4.21 -13.25 3.39
C LEU A 51 -5.34 -12.24 3.62
N PRO A 52 -6.57 -12.63 4.02
CA PRO A 52 -7.64 -11.69 4.33
C PRO A 52 -7.21 -10.62 5.34
N SER A 53 -6.64 -11.03 6.47
CA SER A 53 -6.19 -10.12 7.51
C SER A 53 -5.04 -9.23 7.07
N THR A 54 -4.02 -9.82 6.44
CA THR A 54 -2.84 -9.06 5.95
C THR A 54 -3.25 -8.02 4.91
N SER A 55 -4.16 -8.36 4.00
CA SER A 55 -4.66 -7.42 3.00
C SER A 55 -5.40 -6.25 3.65
N ARG A 56 -6.26 -6.51 4.63
CA ARG A 56 -7.02 -5.47 5.34
C ARG A 56 -6.11 -4.55 6.14
N LEU A 57 -5.09 -5.09 6.80
CA LEU A 57 -4.13 -4.29 7.57
C LEU A 57 -3.30 -3.37 6.67
N ILE A 58 -2.81 -3.88 5.54
CA ILE A 58 -2.06 -3.07 4.57
C ILE A 58 -2.93 -1.95 3.98
N VAL A 59 -4.18 -2.28 3.63
CA VAL A 59 -5.15 -1.29 3.14
C VAL A 59 -5.46 -0.24 4.22
N ALA A 60 -5.60 -0.64 5.48
CA ALA A 60 -5.82 0.28 6.60
C ALA A 60 -4.63 1.24 6.80
N ILE A 61 -3.39 0.75 6.71
CA ILE A 61 -2.18 1.58 6.82
C ILE A 61 -2.16 2.68 5.75
N VAL A 62 -2.39 2.34 4.48
CA VAL A 62 -2.40 3.34 3.40
C VAL A 62 -3.59 4.29 3.52
N THR A 63 -4.74 3.80 3.98
CA THR A 63 -5.94 4.64 4.18
C THR A 63 -5.72 5.66 5.29
N ILE A 64 -5.10 5.26 6.41
CA ILE A 64 -4.76 6.17 7.52
C ILE A 64 -3.80 7.28 7.04
N CYS A 65 -2.78 6.94 6.24
CA CYS A 65 -1.86 7.94 5.69
C CYS A 65 -2.60 8.96 4.80
N LYS A 66 -3.55 8.47 3.98
CA LYS A 66 -4.41 9.31 3.13
C LYS A 66 -5.32 10.22 3.97
N GLU A 67 -5.97 9.69 5.00
CA GLU A 67 -6.84 10.46 5.91
C GLU A 67 -6.07 11.55 6.67
N ALA A 68 -4.83 11.25 7.05
CA ALA A 68 -3.90 12.22 7.63
C ALA A 68 -3.38 13.27 6.63
N LYS A 69 -3.68 13.10 5.33
CA LYS A 69 -3.16 13.90 4.20
C LYS A 69 -1.62 13.90 4.11
N ASP A 70 -0.97 12.89 4.69
CA ASP A 70 0.48 12.73 4.66
C ASP A 70 0.87 11.79 3.52
N TRP A 71 0.94 12.36 2.32
CA TRP A 71 1.29 11.65 1.09
C TRP A 71 2.75 11.18 1.03
N PRO A 72 3.74 11.95 1.53
CA PRO A 72 5.11 11.44 1.66
C PRO A 72 5.16 10.16 2.51
N LEU A 73 4.49 10.14 3.67
CA LEU A 73 4.43 8.96 4.52
C LEU A 73 3.74 7.79 3.82
N LEU A 74 2.64 8.06 3.10
CA LEU A 74 1.95 7.04 2.28
C LEU A 74 2.90 6.39 1.26
N ASN A 75 3.67 7.21 0.54
CA ASN A 75 4.65 6.72 -0.44
C ASN A 75 5.73 5.86 0.22
N GLU A 76 6.24 6.29 1.38
CA GLU A 76 7.22 5.52 2.15
C GLU A 76 6.66 4.16 2.58
N GLN A 77 5.44 4.13 3.15
CA GLN A 77 4.80 2.88 3.60
C GLN A 77 4.55 1.92 2.43
N ILE A 78 4.10 2.43 1.28
CA ILE A 78 3.91 1.61 0.07
C ILE A 78 5.26 0.99 -0.38
N GLN A 79 6.33 1.78 -0.41
CA GLN A 79 7.66 1.25 -0.76
C GLN A 79 8.13 0.19 0.24
N LEU A 80 8.03 0.46 1.54
CA LEU A 80 8.45 -0.43 2.61
C LEU A 80 7.70 -1.77 2.56
N LEU A 81 6.36 -1.72 2.49
CA LEU A 81 5.51 -2.92 2.44
C LEU A 81 5.75 -3.74 1.17
N SER A 82 6.08 -3.09 0.06
CA SER A 82 6.36 -3.77 -1.20
C SER A 82 7.72 -4.48 -1.27
N LYS A 83 8.69 -4.01 -0.48
CA LYS A 83 10.06 -4.56 -0.38
C LYS A 83 10.20 -5.59 0.73
N LYS A 84 9.20 -5.74 1.62
CA LYS A 84 9.22 -6.70 2.73
C LYS A 84 9.30 -8.14 2.21
N HIS A 85 10.33 -8.87 2.66
CA HIS A 85 10.49 -10.28 2.36
C HIS A 85 9.35 -11.11 2.96
N GLY A 86 8.71 -11.94 2.14
CA GLY A 86 7.60 -12.80 2.54
C GLY A 86 6.22 -12.13 2.50
N GLN A 87 6.08 -10.95 1.87
CA GLN A 87 4.77 -10.35 1.66
C GLN A 87 3.95 -11.14 0.63
N LEU A 88 2.65 -11.28 0.89
CA LEU A 88 1.74 -12.03 0.04
C LEU A 88 1.43 -11.24 -1.23
N LYS A 89 1.57 -11.89 -2.41
CA LYS A 89 1.39 -11.26 -3.73
C LYS A 89 0.02 -10.55 -3.84
N GLN A 90 -1.05 -11.23 -3.43
CA GLN A 90 -2.40 -10.67 -3.46
C GLN A 90 -2.58 -9.47 -2.52
N ALA A 91 -1.86 -9.43 -1.39
CA ALA A 91 -1.91 -8.30 -0.48
C ALA A 91 -1.23 -7.06 -1.09
N ILE A 92 -0.10 -7.25 -1.81
CA ILE A 92 0.54 -6.18 -2.60
C ILE A 92 -0.39 -5.69 -3.71
N THR A 93 -1.03 -6.60 -4.46
CA THR A 93 -1.97 -6.22 -5.52
C THR A 93 -3.10 -5.34 -4.98
N LYS A 94 -3.73 -5.76 -3.87
CA LYS A 94 -4.80 -4.98 -3.23
C LYS A 94 -4.31 -3.60 -2.75
N MET A 95 -3.11 -3.54 -2.16
CA MET A 95 -2.50 -2.28 -1.74
C MET A 95 -2.32 -1.32 -2.93
N VAL A 96 -1.76 -1.82 -4.04
CA VAL A 96 -1.53 -1.03 -5.26
C VAL A 96 -2.86 -0.54 -5.84
N GLN A 97 -3.87 -1.41 -5.94
CA GLN A 97 -5.19 -1.04 -6.45
C GLN A 97 -5.85 0.07 -5.62
N VAL A 98 -5.87 -0.06 -4.29
CA VAL A 98 -6.42 0.99 -3.42
C VAL A 98 -5.61 2.28 -3.52
N SER A 99 -4.28 2.18 -3.62
CA SER A 99 -3.42 3.36 -3.78
C SER A 99 -3.63 4.07 -5.12
N MET A 100 -4.01 3.33 -6.17
CA MET A 100 -4.39 3.92 -7.45
C MET A 100 -5.69 4.72 -7.35
N ASP A 101 -6.66 4.28 -6.56
CA ASP A 101 -7.90 5.02 -6.34
C ASP A 101 -7.65 6.36 -5.63
N PHE A 102 -6.58 6.45 -4.83
CA PHE A 102 -6.19 7.70 -4.16
C PHE A 102 -5.55 8.73 -5.09
N ILE A 103 -5.12 8.35 -6.31
CA ILE A 103 -4.47 9.25 -7.26
C ILE A 103 -5.38 10.44 -7.62
N ASP A 104 -6.69 10.22 -7.73
CA ASP A 104 -7.64 11.28 -8.08
C ASP A 104 -8.04 12.16 -6.90
N ASP A 105 -7.81 11.70 -5.67
CA ASP A 105 -8.05 12.47 -4.44
C ASP A 105 -6.84 13.34 -4.03
N THR A 106 -5.76 13.31 -4.81
CA THR A 106 -4.54 14.08 -4.49
C THR A 106 -4.80 15.60 -4.59
N PRO A 107 -4.30 16.41 -3.65
CA PRO A 107 -4.63 17.82 -3.56
C PRO A 107 -3.92 18.67 -4.61
N ASN A 108 -2.79 18.20 -5.13
CA ASN A 108 -1.99 18.92 -6.11
C ASN A 108 -1.28 17.95 -7.07
N LEU A 109 -0.85 18.51 -8.18
CA LEU A 109 -0.23 17.78 -9.29
C LEU A 109 1.10 17.13 -8.91
N GLU A 110 1.89 17.78 -8.06
CA GLU A 110 3.17 17.26 -7.57
C GLU A 110 2.98 15.98 -6.74
N THR A 111 2.03 15.99 -5.82
CA THR A 111 1.64 14.83 -5.01
C THR A 111 1.12 13.70 -5.91
N LYS A 112 0.31 14.07 -6.93
CA LYS A 112 -0.20 13.12 -7.94
C LYS A 112 0.94 12.42 -8.67
N LEU A 113 1.93 13.18 -9.15
CA LEU A 113 3.10 12.65 -9.84
C LEU A 113 3.96 11.78 -8.92
N SER A 114 4.21 12.22 -7.69
CA SER A 114 5.02 11.47 -6.72
C SER A 114 4.41 10.12 -6.35
N LEU A 115 3.09 10.05 -6.16
CA LEU A 115 2.38 8.80 -5.92
C LEU A 115 2.44 7.87 -7.14
N ILE A 116 2.23 8.42 -8.34
CA ILE A 116 2.33 7.68 -9.61
C ILE A 116 3.72 7.08 -9.80
N GLU A 117 4.78 7.85 -9.56
CA GLU A 117 6.16 7.37 -9.65
C GLU A 117 6.44 6.27 -8.63
N THR A 118 5.99 6.46 -7.38
CA THR A 118 6.11 5.44 -6.33
C THR A 118 5.44 4.13 -6.76
N LEU A 119 4.25 4.19 -7.33
CA LEU A 119 3.54 3.02 -7.84
C LEU A 119 4.25 2.37 -9.05
N ARG A 120 4.85 3.16 -9.95
CA ARG A 120 5.68 2.61 -11.05
C ARG A 120 6.89 1.84 -10.51
N THR A 121 7.62 2.40 -9.54
CA THR A 121 8.78 1.74 -8.91
C THR A 121 8.38 0.47 -8.19
N VAL A 122 7.25 0.49 -7.48
CA VAL A 122 6.79 -0.64 -6.67
C VAL A 122 6.25 -1.81 -7.50
N THR A 123 5.72 -1.50 -8.68
CA THR A 123 5.20 -2.50 -9.64
C THR A 123 6.27 -2.98 -10.63
N GLU A 124 7.45 -2.36 -10.64
CA GLU A 124 8.57 -2.77 -11.49
C GLU A 124 9.05 -4.18 -11.13
N GLY A 125 9.27 -5.01 -12.15
CA GLY A 125 9.73 -6.40 -11.99
C GLY A 125 8.72 -7.39 -11.40
N LYS A 126 7.46 -6.98 -11.19
CA LYS A 126 6.41 -7.83 -10.60
C LYS A 126 5.32 -8.17 -11.61
N ILE A 127 5.39 -9.39 -12.16
CA ILE A 127 4.44 -9.90 -13.18
C ILE A 127 2.97 -9.82 -12.70
N PHE A 128 2.72 -10.03 -11.41
CA PHE A 128 1.37 -10.08 -10.85
C PHE A 128 0.69 -8.71 -10.63
N VAL A 129 1.38 -7.60 -10.95
CA VAL A 129 0.85 -6.22 -10.92
C VAL A 129 1.15 -5.47 -12.22
N GLU A 130 1.42 -6.20 -13.30
CA GLU A 130 1.76 -5.62 -14.60
C GLU A 130 0.59 -4.81 -15.20
N VAL A 131 -0.65 -5.27 -14.99
CA VAL A 131 -1.86 -4.55 -15.44
C VAL A 131 -1.99 -3.20 -14.73
N GLU A 132 -1.78 -3.19 -13.41
CA GLU A 132 -1.77 -1.97 -12.59
C GLU A 132 -0.66 -1.03 -13.05
N ARG A 133 0.54 -1.54 -13.33
CA ARG A 133 1.65 -0.75 -13.88
C ARG A 133 1.27 -0.09 -15.21
N ALA A 134 0.65 -0.82 -16.13
CA ALA A 134 0.23 -0.28 -17.42
C ALA A 134 -0.81 0.83 -17.25
N ARG A 135 -1.75 0.68 -16.31
CA ARG A 135 -2.75 1.71 -15.99
C ARG A 135 -2.11 2.97 -15.42
N VAL A 136 -1.23 2.84 -14.42
CA VAL A 136 -0.53 3.98 -13.81
C VAL A 136 0.34 4.72 -14.83
N THR A 137 1.02 3.98 -15.71
CA THR A 137 1.84 4.56 -16.78
C THR A 137 0.99 5.33 -17.80
N ARG A 138 -0.20 4.82 -18.14
CA ARG A 138 -1.15 5.55 -19.01
C ARG A 138 -1.62 6.85 -18.37
N ILE A 139 -1.91 6.84 -17.07
CA ILE A 139 -2.30 8.05 -16.33
C ILE A 139 -1.16 9.07 -16.37
N LEU A 140 0.08 8.64 -16.14
CA LEU A 140 1.27 9.51 -16.22
C LEU A 140 1.42 10.16 -17.60
N SER A 141 1.32 9.38 -18.67
CA SER A 141 1.46 9.86 -20.05
C SER A 141 0.38 10.90 -20.39
N ASN A 142 -0.88 10.66 -19.97
CA ASN A 142 -1.97 11.62 -20.16
C ASN A 142 -1.71 12.93 -19.41
N ILE A 143 -1.20 12.87 -18.17
CA ILE A 143 -0.86 14.05 -17.37
C ILE A 143 0.25 14.85 -18.06
N LYS A 144 1.36 14.21 -18.45
CA LYS A 144 2.48 14.89 -19.12
C LYS A 144 2.07 15.49 -20.47
N LYS A 145 1.24 14.79 -21.24
CA LYS A 145 0.65 15.31 -22.48
C LYS A 145 -0.18 16.58 -22.24
N SER A 146 -0.98 16.61 -21.17
CA SER A 146 -1.79 17.79 -20.82
C SER A 146 -0.94 18.99 -20.37
N GLN A 147 0.27 18.76 -19.85
CA GLN A 147 1.23 19.79 -19.48
C GLN A 147 2.05 20.33 -20.68
N GLY A 148 1.87 19.75 -21.87
CA GLY A 148 2.65 20.10 -23.06
C GLY A 148 4.04 19.45 -23.11
N ASP A 149 4.39 18.60 -22.15
CA ASP A 149 5.66 17.89 -22.10
C ASP A 149 5.57 16.56 -22.87
N ILE A 150 5.54 16.68 -24.20
CA ILE A 150 5.32 15.57 -25.14
C ILE A 150 6.50 14.58 -25.09
N THR A 151 7.71 15.07 -24.87
CA THR A 151 8.94 14.25 -24.76
C THR A 151 8.91 13.33 -23.55
N ALA A 152 8.47 13.82 -22.40
CA ALA A 152 8.41 13.01 -21.20
C ALA A 152 7.19 12.04 -21.19
N ALA A 153 6.21 12.24 -22.08
CA ALA A 153 5.01 11.41 -22.18
C ALA A 153 5.23 10.07 -22.92
N THR A 154 6.35 9.95 -23.65
CA THR A 154 6.73 8.75 -24.41
C THR A 154 7.60 7.75 -23.63
N ASP A 155 8.15 8.13 -22.47
CA ASP A 155 9.04 7.33 -21.59
C ASP A 155 8.36 6.90 -20.26
#